data_AF-A0A7S1CS32-F1
#
_entry.id   AF-A0A7S1CS32-F1
#
_cell.length_a   1.000
_cell.length_b   1.000
_cell.length_c   1.000
_cell.angle_alpha   90.00
_cell.angle_beta   90.00
_cell.angle_gamma   90.00
#
_symmetry.space_group_name_H-M   'P 1'
#
loop_
_entity.id
_entity.type
_entity.pdbx_description
1 polymer ?
#
loop_
_entity_poly.entity_id
_entity_poly.type
_entity_poly.pdbx_seq_one_letter_code
_entity_poly.pdbx_strand_id
1 'polypeptide(L)'
;GGGGGGGGEVTEAAVQTMTAWVEAPDDGPDLRHLRGGESCPICMMEFCDDGDGSDDDDAGDVADGPEEGGGSGVGARNNDGEDADEGGDGGGGGGDAGDAGEWTGDDPRGIVRLSRCVGHYFHKACITRWMAEKEKCPVCAEIYGIIKGDQPDGTFDMRTERGSLPGYEGCGTLTITYNFPSGVQGEMHPNPGKPYHGTSRVGYLPDNAEGRR
;
A
#
# COMPACT_ATOMS: atom_id res chain seq x y z
N GLY A 1 16.31 -26.63 3.13
CA GLY A 1 16.31 -25.46 4.04
C GLY A 1 15.19 -24.57 3.61
N GLY A 2 14.14 -24.46 4.43
CA GLY A 2 13.01 -23.57 4.15
C GLY A 2 13.38 -22.15 4.56
N GLY A 3 13.29 -21.21 3.62
CA GLY A 3 13.35 -19.78 3.92
C GLY A 3 11.95 -19.33 4.35
N GLY A 4 11.78 -19.05 5.64
CA GLY A 4 10.61 -18.33 6.13
C GLY A 4 10.73 -16.86 5.72
N GLY A 5 9.80 -16.39 4.90
CA GLY A 5 9.61 -14.96 4.66
C GLY A 5 9.16 -14.31 5.96
N GLY A 6 10.01 -13.44 6.52
CA GLY A 6 9.65 -12.60 7.65
C GLY A 6 8.66 -11.54 7.20
N GLY A 7 7.37 -11.77 7.43
CA GLY A 7 6.41 -10.69 7.50
C GLY A 7 6.79 -9.84 8.71
N GLY A 8 7.43 -8.70 8.47
CA GLY A 8 7.76 -7.76 9.52
C GLY A 8 6.47 -7.25 10.15
N GLU A 9 6.22 -7.64 11.40
CA GLU A 9 5.15 -7.04 12.19
C GLU A 9 5.41 -5.52 12.28
N VAL A 10 4.49 -4.72 11.73
CA VAL A 10 4.56 -3.27 11.85
C VAL A 10 4.44 -2.91 13.33
N THR A 11 5.47 -2.26 13.89
CA THR A 11 5.46 -1.89 15.31
C THR A 11 4.30 -0.94 15.60
N GLU A 12 3.67 -1.04 16.78
CA GLU A 12 2.58 -0.12 17.17
C GLU A 12 3.00 1.36 17.11
N ALA A 13 4.28 1.67 17.33
CA ALA A 13 4.82 3.01 17.22
C ALA A 13 4.81 3.53 15.77
N ALA A 14 5.10 2.67 14.78
CA ALA A 14 4.95 3.02 13.36
C ALA A 14 3.47 3.31 13.06
N VAL A 15 2.56 2.44 13.49
CA VAL A 15 1.10 2.64 13.32
C VAL A 15 0.62 3.95 13.97
N GLN A 16 1.10 4.30 15.17
CA GLN A 16 0.74 5.54 15.87
C GLN A 16 1.29 6.81 15.21
N THR A 17 2.44 6.75 14.54
CA THR A 17 2.98 7.92 13.83
C THR A 17 2.18 8.21 12.56
N MET A 18 1.57 7.17 11.99
CA MET A 18 0.85 7.22 10.71
C MET A 18 -0.61 7.64 10.83
N THR A 19 -1.25 7.39 11.97
CA THR A 19 -2.62 7.88 12.24
C THR A 19 -2.72 9.41 12.21
N ALA A 20 -1.61 10.13 12.37
CA ALA A 20 -1.57 11.59 12.22
C ALA A 20 -1.75 12.08 10.77
N TRP A 21 -1.56 11.22 9.77
CA TRP A 21 -1.62 11.59 8.34
C TRP A 21 -2.85 11.07 7.62
N VAL A 22 -3.56 10.13 8.24
CA VAL A 22 -4.70 9.44 7.65
C VAL A 22 -5.99 10.07 8.18
N GLU A 23 -6.84 10.52 7.26
CA GLU A 23 -8.10 11.18 7.58
C GLU A 23 -9.28 10.46 6.93
N ALA A 24 -10.48 10.71 7.45
CA ALA A 24 -11.71 10.30 6.78
C ALA A 24 -11.81 10.94 5.39
N PRO A 25 -12.51 10.31 4.43
CA PRO A 25 -12.73 10.89 3.12
C PRO A 25 -13.49 12.22 3.20
N ASP A 26 -13.33 13.07 2.18
CA ASP A 26 -14.18 14.25 2.01
C ASP A 26 -15.65 13.86 1.81
N ASP A 27 -16.56 14.73 2.24
CA ASP A 27 -17.96 14.67 1.82
C ASP A 27 -18.05 14.95 0.31
N GLY A 28 -18.59 14.02 -0.48
CA GLY A 28 -18.94 14.28 -1.88
C GLY A 28 -18.60 13.22 -2.93
N PRO A 29 -17.37 12.66 -3.00
CA PRO A 29 -17.03 11.70 -4.05
C PRO A 29 -17.71 10.35 -3.80
N ASP A 30 -18.19 9.71 -4.87
CA ASP A 30 -18.67 8.34 -4.82
C ASP A 30 -17.49 7.36 -4.75
N LEU A 31 -17.17 6.91 -3.53
CA LEU A 31 -16.05 6.01 -3.25
C LEU A 31 -16.46 4.53 -3.27
N ARG A 32 -17.67 4.19 -3.76
CA ARG A 32 -18.11 2.78 -3.85
C ARG A 32 -17.19 1.93 -4.72
N HIS A 33 -16.56 2.54 -5.73
CA HIS A 33 -15.60 1.87 -6.61
C HIS A 33 -14.38 1.30 -5.85
N LEU A 34 -13.97 1.92 -4.73
CA LEU A 34 -12.87 1.44 -3.90
C LEU A 34 -13.27 0.28 -3.00
N ARG A 35 -14.56 0.03 -2.77
CA ARG A 35 -15.03 -1.03 -1.88
C ARG A 35 -14.81 -2.44 -2.45
N GLY A 36 -14.68 -2.57 -3.78
CA GLY A 36 -14.52 -3.85 -4.47
C GLY A 36 -13.06 -4.30 -4.69
N GLY A 37 -12.05 -3.66 -4.08
CA GLY A 37 -10.64 -4.03 -4.25
C GLY A 37 -10.01 -3.57 -5.58
N GLU A 38 -10.78 -3.52 -6.67
CA GLU A 38 -10.31 -3.32 -8.06
C GLU A 38 -9.77 -1.92 -8.40
N SER A 39 -9.92 -0.93 -7.51
CA SER A 39 -9.53 0.45 -7.81
C SER A 39 -8.62 1.11 -6.77
N CYS A 40 -8.22 0.37 -5.73
CA CYS A 40 -7.23 0.87 -4.78
C CYS A 40 -5.86 0.92 -5.47
N PRO A 41 -5.20 2.09 -5.56
CA PRO A 41 -3.91 2.20 -6.23
C PRO A 41 -2.84 1.27 -5.62
N ILE A 42 -2.91 1.02 -4.31
CA ILE A 42 -1.96 0.15 -3.62
C ILE A 42 -2.24 -1.32 -3.93
N CYS A 43 -3.49 -1.78 -3.89
CA CYS A 43 -3.84 -3.16 -4.27
C CYS A 43 -3.54 -3.46 -5.75
N MET A 44 -3.62 -2.45 -6.62
CA MET A 44 -3.23 -2.60 -8.03
C MET A 44 -1.72 -2.68 -8.23
N MET A 45 -0.91 -2.09 -7.34
CA MET A 45 0.55 -2.06 -7.45
C MET A 45 1.20 -3.24 -6.72
N GLU A 46 0.65 -3.62 -5.57
CA GLU A 46 1.05 -4.76 -4.77
C GLU A 46 -0.11 -5.74 -4.81
N PHE A 47 0.05 -6.86 -5.53
CA PHE A 47 -0.88 -7.98 -5.52
C PHE A 47 -1.14 -8.39 -4.06
N CYS A 48 -2.17 -7.82 -3.45
CA CYS A 48 -2.69 -8.28 -2.19
C CYS A 48 -3.33 -9.62 -2.55
N ASP A 49 -2.64 -10.70 -2.23
CA ASP A 49 -3.19 -12.05 -2.29
C ASP A 49 -4.29 -12.10 -1.21
N ASP A 50 -5.48 -11.59 -1.55
CA ASP A 50 -6.70 -11.82 -0.79
C ASP A 50 -7.09 -13.29 -1.04
N GLY A 51 -6.33 -14.19 -0.42
CA GLY A 51 -6.65 -15.60 -0.32
C GLY A 51 -7.77 -15.83 0.70
N ASP A 52 -8.95 -15.24 0.45
CA ASP A 52 -10.22 -15.59 1.10
C ASP A 52 -11.26 -16.01 0.06
N GLY A 53 -10.87 -16.91 -0.85
CA GLY A 53 -11.81 -17.71 -1.63
C GLY A 53 -12.45 -18.80 -0.76
N SER A 54 -13.39 -18.43 0.10
CA SER A 54 -14.33 -19.38 0.69
C SER A 54 -15.39 -19.76 -0.35
N ASP A 55 -15.13 -20.84 -1.09
CA ASP A 55 -16.13 -21.57 -1.86
C ASP A 55 -16.31 -22.97 -1.24
N ASP A 56 -16.98 -23.02 -0.09
CA ASP A 56 -17.67 -24.24 0.37
C ASP A 56 -19.13 -24.11 -0.08
N ASP A 57 -19.53 -24.90 -1.09
CA ASP A 57 -20.86 -25.55 -1.23
C ASP A 57 -21.06 -26.05 -2.69
N ASP A 58 -20.65 -27.30 -2.97
CA ASP A 58 -21.51 -28.21 -3.74
C ASP A 58 -21.25 -29.64 -3.27
N ALA A 59 -22.08 -30.06 -2.31
CA ALA A 59 -22.29 -31.46 -2.01
C ALA A 59 -23.18 -32.05 -3.12
N GLY A 60 -22.54 -32.76 -4.06
CA GLY A 60 -23.20 -33.57 -5.07
C GLY A 60 -22.71 -35.01 -5.01
N ASP A 61 -23.63 -35.91 -4.65
CA ASP A 61 -23.49 -37.31 -4.31
C ASP A 61 -22.72 -38.26 -5.27
N VAL A 62 -22.28 -39.33 -4.62
CA VAL A 62 -21.76 -40.62 -5.10
C VAL A 62 -22.44 -41.25 -6.34
N ALA A 63 -21.65 -41.87 -7.23
CA ALA A 63 -21.59 -43.34 -7.41
C ALA A 63 -21.12 -43.77 -8.83
N ASP A 64 -20.25 -44.78 -8.81
CA ASP A 64 -19.85 -45.77 -9.82
C ASP A 64 -20.56 -45.78 -11.20
N GLY A 65 -19.74 -45.75 -12.26
CA GLY A 65 -20.10 -46.32 -13.55
C GLY A 65 -19.53 -47.74 -13.71
N PRO A 66 -20.33 -48.74 -14.12
CA PRO A 66 -19.80 -50.01 -14.61
C PRO A 66 -19.59 -49.98 -16.12
N GLU A 67 -18.66 -50.82 -16.56
CA GLU A 67 -18.35 -51.12 -17.95
C GLU A 67 -19.43 -52.01 -18.61
N GLU A 68 -19.23 -52.27 -19.90
CA GLU A 68 -19.68 -53.43 -20.69
C GLU A 68 -20.94 -53.26 -21.56
N GLY A 69 -20.78 -53.58 -22.86
CA GLY A 69 -21.74 -53.33 -23.93
C GLY A 69 -22.60 -54.53 -24.36
N GLY A 70 -23.33 -54.30 -25.45
CA GLY A 70 -23.97 -55.32 -26.29
C GLY A 70 -25.43 -55.63 -25.95
N GLY A 71 -26.35 -55.40 -26.89
CA GLY A 71 -27.71 -55.94 -26.79
C GLY A 71 -28.77 -55.22 -27.64
N SER A 72 -29.09 -55.83 -28.77
CA SER A 72 -30.21 -55.50 -29.67
C SER A 72 -31.58 -55.72 -29.01
N GLY A 73 -32.55 -54.84 -29.23
CA GLY A 73 -33.92 -55.04 -28.74
C GLY A 73 -34.91 -53.95 -29.17
N VAL A 74 -36.05 -54.38 -29.70
CA VAL A 74 -37.09 -53.64 -30.43
C VAL A 74 -38.22 -53.08 -29.54
N GLY A 75 -38.97 -52.09 -30.07
CA GLY A 75 -40.37 -51.78 -29.69
C GLY A 75 -40.55 -50.41 -29.01
N ALA A 76 -41.00 -49.34 -29.68
CA ALA A 76 -42.35 -49.03 -30.18
C ALA A 76 -43.30 -48.36 -29.15
N ARG A 77 -43.79 -47.16 -29.53
CA ARG A 77 -45.10 -46.50 -29.23
C ARG A 77 -45.16 -45.48 -28.06
N ASN A 78 -45.33 -44.20 -28.45
CA ASN A 78 -46.44 -43.24 -28.21
C ASN A 78 -47.21 -43.37 -26.87
N ASN A 79 -47.65 -42.32 -26.16
CA ASN A 79 -48.36 -41.11 -26.61
C ASN A 79 -48.61 -40.15 -25.40
N ASP A 80 -48.84 -38.87 -25.73
CA ASP A 80 -49.80 -37.87 -25.18
C ASP A 80 -50.11 -37.72 -23.68
N GLY A 81 -50.17 -36.46 -23.22
CA GLY A 81 -50.84 -36.06 -21.98
C GLY A 81 -50.70 -34.57 -21.68
N GLU A 82 -51.76 -33.82 -21.97
CA GLU A 82 -51.95 -32.36 -21.83
C GLU A 82 -52.39 -31.97 -20.39
N ASP A 83 -52.72 -30.68 -20.20
CA ASP A 83 -53.40 -30.00 -19.06
C ASP A 83 -52.44 -29.27 -18.07
N ALA A 84 -52.26 -27.94 -18.08
CA ALA A 84 -53.14 -26.76 -18.03
C ALA A 84 -53.52 -26.29 -16.60
N ASP A 85 -53.08 -25.04 -16.32
CA ASP A 85 -53.65 -24.00 -15.44
C ASP A 85 -53.70 -24.23 -13.91
N GLU A 86 -53.03 -23.33 -13.17
CA GLU A 86 -53.71 -22.48 -12.17
C GLU A 86 -52.78 -21.33 -11.74
N GLY A 87 -53.30 -20.11 -11.87
CA GLY A 87 -52.62 -18.86 -11.53
C GLY A 87 -52.53 -18.57 -10.03
N GLY A 88 -51.55 -17.75 -9.67
CA GLY A 88 -51.40 -17.14 -8.35
C GLY A 88 -50.76 -15.76 -8.45
N ASP A 89 -51.60 -14.74 -8.38
CA ASP A 89 -51.24 -13.34 -8.13
C ASP A 89 -51.04 -13.14 -6.61
N GLY A 90 -49.92 -12.54 -6.22
CA GLY A 90 -49.58 -12.25 -4.83
C GLY A 90 -48.30 -11.43 -4.77
N GLY A 91 -48.48 -10.11 -4.69
CA GLY A 91 -47.41 -9.14 -4.93
C GLY A 91 -46.44 -8.87 -3.79
N GLY A 92 -45.50 -7.96 -4.11
CA GLY A 92 -44.98 -6.99 -3.15
C GLY A 92 -43.58 -7.25 -2.62
N GLY A 93 -42.66 -6.36 -2.97
CA GLY A 93 -41.75 -5.79 -1.97
C GLY A 93 -40.26 -6.02 -2.20
N GLY A 94 -39.54 -4.90 -2.33
CA GLY A 94 -38.18 -4.77 -1.82
C GLY A 94 -37.08 -5.13 -2.80
N GLY A 95 -36.64 -4.14 -3.58
CA GLY A 95 -35.25 -4.12 -3.98
C GLY A 95 -34.40 -4.07 -2.71
N ASP A 96 -33.46 -5.01 -2.58
CA ASP A 96 -32.41 -4.97 -1.57
C ASP A 96 -31.48 -3.79 -1.93
N ALA A 97 -31.90 -2.61 -1.49
CA ALA A 97 -31.02 -1.46 -1.39
C ALA A 97 -30.08 -1.81 -0.24
N GLY A 98 -28.87 -2.23 -0.62
CA GLY A 98 -27.82 -2.64 0.29
C GLY A 98 -27.77 -1.75 1.53
N ASP A 99 -27.85 -2.42 2.67
CA ASP A 99 -27.64 -1.88 4.01
C ASP A 99 -26.48 -0.89 4.00
N ALA A 100 -26.82 0.40 4.01
CA ALA A 100 -25.88 1.47 4.29
C ALA A 100 -25.64 1.47 5.81
N GLY A 101 -24.98 0.42 6.29
CA GLY A 101 -24.55 0.28 7.66
C GLY A 101 -23.78 1.52 8.12
N GLU A 102 -24.15 2.00 9.30
CA GLU A 102 -23.53 3.10 10.01
C GLU A 102 -22.00 2.89 10.10
N TRP A 103 -21.24 3.86 9.56
CA TRP A 103 -19.77 3.80 9.57
C TRP A 103 -19.27 4.00 11.00
N THR A 104 -19.03 2.89 11.70
CA THR A 104 -18.21 2.88 12.90
C THR A 104 -16.76 2.89 12.45
N GLY A 105 -15.95 3.83 12.95
CA GLY A 105 -14.56 4.08 12.49
C GLY A 105 -13.54 2.94 12.70
N ASP A 106 -14.04 1.73 12.95
CA ASP A 106 -13.29 0.49 13.22
C ASP A 106 -13.31 -0.51 12.07
N ASP A 107 -13.94 -0.20 10.92
CA ASP A 107 -13.89 -1.10 9.74
C ASP A 107 -12.47 -1.13 9.13
N PRO A 108 -11.78 -2.30 9.12
CA PRO A 108 -10.45 -2.45 8.51
C PRO A 108 -10.45 -2.25 6.98
N ARG A 109 -11.61 -2.33 6.33
CA ARG A 109 -11.80 -2.01 4.90
C ARG A 109 -12.23 -0.55 4.67
N GLY A 110 -12.24 0.27 5.73
CA GLY A 110 -12.57 1.68 5.67
C GLY A 110 -11.72 2.43 4.65
N ILE A 111 -12.35 3.31 3.87
CA ILE A 111 -11.65 4.18 2.94
C ILE A 111 -11.18 5.42 3.68
N VAL A 112 -9.95 5.83 3.41
CA VAL A 112 -9.28 6.98 4.03
C VAL A 112 -8.53 7.79 2.98
N ARG A 113 -8.12 9.01 3.35
CA ARG A 113 -7.24 9.87 2.55
C ARG A 113 -5.99 10.24 3.33
N LEU A 114 -5.01 10.82 2.65
CA LEU A 114 -3.86 11.46 3.28
C LEU A 114 -4.09 12.98 3.44
N SER A 115 -3.75 13.55 4.60
CA SER A 115 -4.11 14.92 5.00
C SER A 115 -3.58 16.05 4.13
N ARG A 116 -2.50 15.83 3.37
CA ARG A 116 -1.89 16.82 2.47
C ARG A 116 -2.19 16.53 0.99
N CYS A 117 -3.00 15.51 0.70
CA CYS A 117 -3.39 15.13 -0.64
C CYS A 117 -4.87 15.47 -0.88
N VAL A 118 -5.18 15.93 -2.09
CA VAL A 118 -6.56 16.17 -2.52
C VAL A 118 -6.95 15.08 -3.52
N GLY A 119 -8.05 14.36 -3.25
CA GLY A 119 -8.60 13.37 -4.18
C GLY A 119 -7.85 12.03 -4.24
N HIS A 120 -6.97 11.72 -3.27
CA HIS A 120 -6.31 10.41 -3.18
C HIS A 120 -6.90 9.60 -2.03
N TYR A 121 -7.51 8.47 -2.37
CA TYR A 121 -8.22 7.60 -1.44
C TYR A 121 -7.66 6.18 -1.48
N PHE A 122 -7.61 5.54 -0.33
CA PHE A 122 -7.02 4.21 -0.16
C PHE A 122 -7.80 3.42 0.89
N HIS A 123 -7.74 2.08 0.85
CA HIS A 123 -8.12 1.30 2.03
C HIS A 123 -7.18 1.63 3.18
N LYS A 124 -7.73 1.73 4.40
CA LYS A 124 -6.99 1.98 5.63
C LYS A 124 -5.83 0.98 5.79
N ALA A 125 -6.11 -0.31 5.65
CA ALA A 125 -5.08 -1.36 5.72
C ALA A 125 -3.94 -1.17 4.70
N CYS A 126 -4.28 -0.87 3.44
CA CYS A 126 -3.30 -0.73 2.36
C CYS A 126 -2.39 0.48 2.57
N ILE A 127 -2.97 1.65 2.88
CA ILE A 127 -2.17 2.86 3.10
C ILE A 127 -1.35 2.76 4.38
N THR A 128 -1.85 2.10 5.41
CA THR A 128 -1.10 1.82 6.65
C THR A 128 0.09 0.91 6.39
N ARG A 129 0.01 -0.09 5.51
CA ARG A 129 1.19 -0.89 5.13
C ARG A 129 2.20 -0.06 4.34
N TRP A 130 1.72 0.63 3.29
CA TRP A 130 2.58 1.40 2.39
C TRP A 130 3.36 2.49 3.11
N MET A 131 2.68 3.27 3.94
CA MET A 131 3.29 4.42 4.60
C MET A 131 4.28 3.99 5.69
N ALA A 132 4.27 2.74 6.15
CA ALA A 132 5.20 2.22 7.17
C ALA A 132 6.60 2.03 6.58
N GLU A 133 6.67 1.86 5.26
CA GLU A 133 7.93 1.69 4.53
C GLU A 133 8.35 2.91 3.73
N LYS A 134 7.39 3.58 3.07
CA LYS A 134 7.71 4.58 2.03
C LYS A 134 7.44 6.02 2.48
N GLU A 135 6.61 6.23 3.50
CA GLU A 135 6.18 7.53 4.04
C GLU A 135 5.87 8.61 2.97
N LYS A 136 5.38 8.20 1.80
CA LYS A 136 5.06 9.08 0.66
C LYS A 136 3.75 8.65 0.00
N CYS A 137 3.00 9.58 -0.56
CA CYS A 137 1.77 9.26 -1.29
C CYS A 137 2.07 8.36 -2.51
N PRO A 138 1.38 7.21 -2.68
CA PRO A 138 1.56 6.35 -3.85
C PRO A 138 1.18 7.00 -5.19
N VAL A 139 0.33 8.03 -5.17
CA VAL A 139 -0.21 8.66 -6.38
C VAL A 139 0.60 9.89 -6.80
N CYS A 140 0.88 10.83 -5.89
CA CYS A 140 1.59 12.08 -6.21
C CYS A 140 3.00 12.19 -5.62
N ALA A 141 3.48 11.18 -4.90
CA ALA A 141 4.78 11.19 -4.23
C ALA A 141 4.99 12.29 -3.17
N GLU A 142 3.92 12.92 -2.69
CA GLU A 142 3.98 13.85 -1.55
C GLU A 142 4.58 13.14 -0.32
N ILE A 143 5.57 13.74 0.32
CA ILE A 143 6.35 13.12 1.41
C ILE A 143 5.73 13.51 2.74
N TYR A 144 5.37 12.52 3.55
CA TYR A 144 4.75 12.71 4.87
C TYR A 144 5.73 12.47 6.02
N GLY A 145 6.73 11.63 5.81
CA GLY A 145 7.76 11.32 6.80
C GLY A 145 9.05 12.12 6.66
N ILE A 146 10.04 11.72 7.44
CA ILE A 146 11.40 12.27 7.36
C ILE A 146 12.18 11.39 6.39
N ILE A 147 12.52 11.92 5.21
CA ILE A 147 13.44 11.20 4.31
C ILE A 147 14.79 11.09 5.00
N LYS A 148 15.11 9.88 5.45
CA LYS A 148 16.44 9.52 5.93
C LYS A 148 17.19 8.86 4.79
N GLY A 149 18.34 9.42 4.43
CA GLY A 149 19.28 8.79 3.52
C GLY A 149 20.07 7.68 4.20
N ASP A 150 20.85 6.95 3.41
CA ASP A 150 21.80 5.92 3.84
C ASP A 150 23.19 6.52 4.13
N GLN A 151 23.22 7.71 4.73
CA GLN A 151 24.48 8.37 5.04
C GLN A 151 25.24 7.59 6.14
N PRO A 152 26.52 7.24 5.94
CA PRO A 152 27.30 6.61 6.99
C PRO A 152 27.58 7.56 8.16
N ASP A 153 27.95 7.00 9.31
CA ASP A 153 28.38 7.78 10.46
C ASP A 153 29.60 8.65 10.13
N GLY A 154 29.58 9.89 10.59
CA GLY A 154 30.64 10.85 10.34
C GLY A 154 30.48 12.13 11.14
N THR A 155 31.31 13.11 10.82
CA THR A 155 31.31 14.42 11.47
C THR A 155 31.04 15.53 10.46
N PHE A 156 30.28 16.52 10.92
CA PHE A 156 30.03 17.77 10.23
C PHE A 156 30.62 18.91 11.07
N ASP A 157 31.45 19.75 10.45
CA ASP A 157 31.94 20.98 11.05
C ASP A 157 31.74 22.15 10.09
N MET A 158 31.37 23.31 10.63
CA MET A 158 31.17 24.52 9.86
C MET A 158 31.78 25.70 10.60
N ARG A 159 32.59 26.48 9.90
CA ARG A 159 33.22 27.69 10.44
C ARG A 159 33.06 28.87 9.49
N THR A 160 33.08 30.06 10.06
CA THR A 160 33.05 31.32 9.32
C THR A 160 34.46 31.89 9.19
N GLU A 161 34.83 32.24 7.97
CA GLU A 161 36.10 32.87 7.62
C GLU A 161 35.85 34.28 7.06
N ARG A 162 36.78 35.21 7.28
CA ARG A 162 36.61 36.62 6.86
C ARG A 162 36.83 36.84 5.36
N GLY A 163 37.50 35.91 4.68
CA GLY A 163 37.78 36.03 3.24
C GLY A 163 36.50 35.88 2.42
N SER A 164 36.39 36.66 1.33
CA SER A 164 35.31 36.54 0.35
C SER A 164 35.63 35.50 -0.72
N LEU A 165 34.60 34.80 -1.21
CA LEU A 165 34.74 33.94 -2.39
C LEU A 165 34.71 34.78 -3.68
N PRO A 166 35.40 34.34 -4.75
CA PRO A 166 35.29 35.01 -6.04
C PRO A 166 33.83 35.12 -6.50
N GLY A 167 33.39 36.34 -6.79
CA GLY A 167 32.00 36.64 -7.18
C GLY A 167 31.06 36.95 -6.01
N TYR A 168 31.52 36.87 -4.77
CA TYR A 168 30.77 37.19 -3.55
C TYR A 168 31.54 38.17 -2.65
N GLU A 169 31.98 39.27 -3.25
CA GLU A 169 32.77 40.28 -2.55
C GLU A 169 31.95 41.00 -1.48
N GLY A 170 32.58 41.29 -0.34
CA GLY A 170 31.95 42.05 0.76
C GLY A 170 31.19 41.19 1.77
N CYS A 171 31.16 39.86 1.60
CA CYS A 171 30.75 38.92 2.65
C CYS A 171 31.88 37.93 2.97
N GLY A 172 31.81 37.28 4.13
CA GLY A 172 32.76 36.22 4.50
C GLY A 172 32.55 34.93 3.71
N THR A 173 33.14 33.84 4.19
CA THR A 173 32.97 32.49 3.66
C THR A 173 32.58 31.52 4.77
N LEU A 174 31.63 30.65 4.50
CA LEU A 174 31.30 29.50 5.34
C LEU A 174 32.06 28.29 4.80
N THR A 175 33.03 27.81 5.57
CA THR A 175 33.78 26.60 5.25
C THR A 175 33.13 25.42 5.95
N ILE A 176 32.68 24.44 5.17
CA ILE A 176 31.99 23.24 5.65
C ILE A 176 32.92 22.05 5.43
N THR A 177 33.19 21.30 6.49
CA THR A 177 34.00 20.08 6.44
C THR A 177 33.16 18.88 6.82
N TYR A 178 33.06 17.93 5.89
CA TYR A 178 32.48 16.61 6.13
C TYR A 178 33.61 15.59 6.24
N ASN A 179 33.54 14.72 7.23
CA ASN A 179 34.46 13.60 7.37
C ASN A 179 33.69 12.32 7.72
N PHE A 180 33.73 11.36 6.82
CA PHE A 180 33.16 10.03 6.96
C PHE A 180 34.33 9.04 6.99
N PRO A 181 34.70 8.49 8.16
CA PRO A 181 35.76 7.49 8.24
C PRO A 181 35.34 6.18 7.52
N SER A 182 36.31 5.33 7.18
CA SER A 182 36.00 3.98 6.70
C SER A 182 35.28 3.18 7.80
N GLY A 183 34.34 2.33 7.41
CA GLY A 183 33.54 1.56 8.36
C GLY A 183 32.92 0.31 7.74
N VAL A 184 31.85 -0.17 8.38
CA VAL A 184 31.07 -1.34 7.94
C VAL A 184 29.64 -0.89 7.62
N GLN A 185 29.09 -1.39 6.51
CA GLN A 185 27.74 -1.12 6.08
C GLN A 185 26.71 -1.68 7.07
N GLY A 186 25.87 -0.80 7.64
CA GLY A 186 24.69 -1.18 8.42
C GLY A 186 23.59 -1.84 7.59
N GLU A 187 22.50 -2.24 8.24
CA GLU A 187 21.41 -3.05 7.64
C GLU A 187 20.68 -2.35 6.48
N MET A 188 20.62 -1.03 6.48
CA MET A 188 19.92 -0.23 5.46
C MET A 188 20.76 0.05 4.20
N HIS A 189 22.02 -0.36 4.17
CA HIS A 189 22.92 -0.16 3.02
C HIS A 189 22.81 -1.32 2.02
N PRO A 190 23.27 -1.14 0.76
CA PRO A 190 23.15 -2.17 -0.28
C PRO A 190 23.76 -3.53 0.09
N ASN A 191 24.89 -3.54 0.82
CA ASN A 191 25.61 -4.76 1.18
C ASN A 191 25.91 -4.81 2.70
N PRO A 192 24.93 -5.15 3.56
CA PRO A 192 25.11 -5.17 5.01
C PRO A 192 26.30 -6.04 5.46
N GLY A 193 27.07 -5.54 6.43
CA GLY A 193 28.26 -6.20 6.97
C GLY A 193 29.51 -6.10 6.10
N LYS A 194 29.44 -5.54 4.88
CA LYS A 194 30.63 -5.29 4.06
C LYS A 194 31.33 -3.98 4.43
N PRO A 195 32.66 -3.90 4.30
CA PRO A 195 33.37 -2.65 4.53
C PRO A 195 33.04 -1.61 3.46
N TYR A 196 33.17 -0.33 3.81
CA TYR A 196 33.18 0.79 2.89
C TYR A 196 34.40 1.69 3.14
N HIS A 197 34.81 2.44 2.12
CA HIS A 197 35.92 3.39 2.22
C HIS A 197 35.39 4.79 2.54
N GLY A 198 35.99 5.42 3.55
CA GLY A 198 35.66 6.77 3.97
C GLY A 198 36.06 7.87 2.99
N THR A 199 35.63 9.10 3.28
CA THR A 199 35.98 10.31 2.54
C THR A 199 36.00 11.53 3.46
N SER A 200 36.84 12.51 3.13
CA SER A 200 36.77 13.85 3.72
C SER A 200 36.66 14.87 2.61
N ARG A 201 35.72 15.82 2.77
CA ARG A 201 35.42 16.84 1.77
C ARG A 201 35.26 18.19 2.45
N VAL A 202 35.72 19.23 1.76
CA VAL A 202 35.54 20.62 2.16
C VAL A 202 34.72 21.32 1.08
N GLY A 203 33.67 22.01 1.50
CA GLY A 203 32.86 22.89 0.67
C GLY A 203 32.90 24.31 1.19
N TYR A 204 32.56 25.26 0.31
CA TYR A 204 32.54 26.68 0.64
C TYR A 204 31.23 27.29 0.16
N LEU A 205 30.61 28.10 1.01
CA LEU A 205 29.45 28.94 0.68
C LEU A 205 29.76 30.39 1.01
N PRO A 206 29.20 31.37 0.30
CA PRO A 206 29.33 32.76 0.69
C PRO A 206 28.61 33.00 2.02
N ASP A 207 29.23 33.77 2.91
CA ASP A 207 28.64 34.09 4.20
C ASP A 207 27.64 35.26 4.09
N ASN A 208 26.55 35.03 3.34
CA ASN A 208 25.47 35.97 3.12
C ASN A 208 24.10 35.33 3.45
N ALA A 209 23.00 36.05 3.22
CA ALA A 209 21.66 35.56 3.54
C ALA A 209 21.27 34.29 2.76
N GLU A 210 21.75 34.12 1.53
CA GLU A 210 21.47 32.94 0.71
C GLU A 210 22.29 31.74 1.17
N GLY A 211 23.59 31.90 1.42
CA GLY A 211 24.46 30.81 1.88
C GLY A 211 24.16 30.31 3.30
N ARG A 212 23.43 31.09 4.11
CA ARG A 212 23.00 30.72 5.48
C ARG A 212 21.62 30.06 5.54
N ARG A 213 20.88 30.01 4.44
CA ARG A 213 19.54 29.41 4.38
C ARG A 213 19.62 27.91 4.13
#